data_AF-F1D7B5-F1
#
_entry.id   AF-F1D7B5-F1
#
_cell.length_a   1.000
_cell.length_b   1.000
_cell.length_c   1.000
_cell.angle_alpha   90.00
_cell.angle_beta   90.00
_cell.angle_gamma   90.00
#
_symmetry.space_group_name_H-M   'P 1'
#
loop_
_entity.id
_entity.type
_entity.pdbx_description
1 polymer ?
#
loop_
_entity_poly.entity_id
_entity_poly.type
_entity_poly.pdbx_seq_one_letter_code
_entity_poly.pdbx_strand_id
1 'polypeptide(L)'
;MTRIGSFHGVFIPLLDSSVNMPMFGNAFKTEGAQQLAHDLEKHIAAFIRQGKPSNAIDVEWKPWNKTTATNGESLYVFDANTKNSVLYRTDQAYQTKDIIELMDQDYRLSEEDKSKLIHSVLNGRWFSQQLDEHYHSPSLW
;
A
#
# COMPACT_ATOMS: atom_id res chain seq x y z
N MET A 1 -12.66 -2.73 -19.30
CA MET A 1 -11.84 -1.76 -18.54
C MET A 1 -10.99 -2.54 -17.57
N THR A 2 -9.67 -2.38 -17.66
CA THR A 2 -8.70 -3.02 -16.74
C THR A 2 -8.89 -2.41 -15.36
N ARG A 3 -9.16 -3.24 -14.34
CA ARG A 3 -9.18 -2.79 -12.94
C ARG A 3 -7.73 -2.63 -12.51
N ILE A 4 -7.28 -1.39 -12.39
CA ILE A 4 -5.97 -1.09 -11.83
C ILE A 4 -6.17 -1.05 -10.31
N GLY A 5 -5.58 -2.02 -9.59
CA GLY A 5 -5.58 -2.03 -8.13
C GLY A 5 -4.69 -0.94 -7.55
N SER A 6 -4.31 -1.05 -6.28
CA SER A 6 -3.33 -0.14 -5.67
C SER A 6 -1.93 -0.35 -6.27
N PHE A 7 -1.25 0.73 -6.62
CA PHE A 7 0.12 0.69 -7.14
C PHE A 7 0.92 1.92 -6.69
N HIS A 8 2.21 1.96 -7.00
CA HIS A 8 3.08 3.07 -6.60
C HIS A 8 2.59 4.42 -7.15
N GLY A 9 2.35 5.38 -6.25
CA GLY A 9 1.85 6.71 -6.61
C GLY A 9 0.32 6.80 -6.77
N VAL A 10 -0.43 5.73 -6.52
CA VAL A 10 -1.91 5.75 -6.60
C VAL A 10 -2.53 6.78 -5.64
N PHE A 11 -1.86 7.09 -4.53
CA PHE A 11 -2.35 8.03 -3.51
C PHE A 11 -2.18 9.51 -3.90
N ILE A 12 -1.40 9.84 -4.93
CA ILE A 12 -1.04 11.23 -5.25
C ILE A 12 -2.29 12.12 -5.45
N PRO A 13 -3.35 11.70 -6.17
CA PRO A 13 -4.56 12.51 -6.31
C PRO A 13 -5.33 12.74 -5.00
N LEU A 14 -5.05 11.96 -3.95
CA LEU A 14 -5.61 12.20 -2.60
C LEU A 14 -4.89 13.33 -1.85
N LEU A 15 -3.71 13.75 -2.31
CA LEU A 15 -2.90 14.84 -1.73
C LEU A 15 -2.90 16.10 -2.60
N ASP A 16 -3.05 15.93 -3.91
CA ASP A 16 -3.06 17.03 -4.87
C ASP A 16 -4.18 16.80 -5.89
N SER A 17 -5.29 17.51 -5.71
CA SER A 17 -6.46 17.45 -6.58
C SER A 17 -6.22 18.00 -7.99
N SER A 18 -5.10 18.70 -8.22
CA SER A 18 -4.70 19.15 -9.57
C SER A 18 -4.12 18.01 -10.42
N VAL A 19 -3.66 16.92 -9.79
CA VAL A 19 -3.11 15.76 -10.49
C VAL A 19 -4.23 14.95 -11.13
N ASN A 20 -4.33 15.05 -12.45
CA ASN A 20 -5.26 14.28 -13.25
C ASN A 20 -4.50 13.30 -14.16
N MET A 21 -4.46 12.02 -13.78
CA MET A 21 -3.91 10.97 -14.62
C MET A 21 -5.06 10.25 -15.36
N PRO A 22 -5.08 10.25 -16.72
CA PRO A 22 -6.15 9.63 -17.49
C PRO A 22 -6.42 8.17 -17.15
N MET A 23 -5.39 7.43 -16.72
CA MET A 23 -5.49 6.01 -16.34
C MET A 23 -6.44 5.76 -15.15
N PHE A 24 -6.69 6.76 -14.31
CA PHE A 24 -7.62 6.64 -13.17
C PHE A 24 -9.09 6.80 -13.56
N GLY A 25 -9.37 7.26 -14.79
CA GLY A 25 -10.73 7.52 -15.25
C GLY A 25 -11.49 8.44 -14.29
N ASN A 26 -12.55 7.91 -13.66
CA ASN A 26 -13.38 8.63 -12.70
C ASN A 26 -13.22 8.15 -11.25
N ALA A 27 -12.24 7.29 -10.94
CA ALA A 27 -12.09 6.71 -9.60
C ALA A 27 -11.98 7.78 -8.49
N PHE A 28 -11.12 8.79 -8.69
CA PHE A 28 -10.92 9.90 -7.76
C PHE A 28 -12.00 10.99 -7.81
N LYS A 29 -12.97 10.88 -8.73
CA LYS A 29 -14.11 11.81 -8.82
C LYS A 29 -15.33 11.32 -8.02
N THR A 30 -15.25 10.12 -7.45
CA THR A 30 -16.33 9.57 -6.63
C THR A 30 -16.41 10.29 -5.28
N GLU A 31 -17.60 10.33 -4.69
CA GLU A 31 -17.82 10.95 -3.37
C GLU A 31 -16.93 10.31 -2.31
N GLY A 32 -16.81 8.98 -2.32
CA GLY A 32 -15.97 8.28 -1.36
C GLY A 32 -14.48 8.57 -1.52
N ALA A 33 -13.98 8.71 -2.75
CA ALA A 33 -12.58 9.09 -2.96
C ALA A 33 -12.27 10.53 -2.54
N GLN A 34 -13.21 11.45 -2.74
CA GLN A 34 -13.08 12.83 -2.25
C GLN A 34 -13.12 12.88 -0.72
N GLN A 35 -14.00 12.10 -0.10
CA GLN A 35 -14.03 11.96 1.36
C GLN A 35 -12.72 11.35 1.89
N LEU A 36 -12.18 10.33 1.22
CA LEU A 36 -10.92 9.70 1.56
C LEU A 36 -9.75 10.69 1.50
N ALA A 37 -9.71 11.54 0.46
CA ALA A 37 -8.72 12.61 0.34
C ALA A 37 -8.79 13.57 1.55
N HIS A 38 -9.99 14.03 1.90
CA HIS A 38 -10.20 14.89 3.06
C HIS A 38 -9.79 14.23 4.38
N ASP A 39 -10.06 12.93 4.56
CA ASP A 39 -9.68 12.22 5.78
C ASP A 39 -8.15 12.05 5.89
N LEU A 40 -7.48 11.72 4.77
CA LEU A 40 -6.03 11.65 4.69
C LEU A 40 -5.39 13.01 4.99
N GLU A 41 -5.87 14.08 4.35
CA GLU A 41 -5.42 15.46 4.57
C GLU A 41 -5.59 15.88 6.04
N LYS A 42 -6.71 15.53 6.68
CA LYS A 42 -6.92 15.80 8.12
C LYS A 42 -5.85 15.13 8.98
N HIS A 43 -5.52 13.86 8.73
CA HIS A 43 -4.46 13.17 9.46
C HIS A 43 -3.10 13.83 9.25
N ILE A 44 -2.75 14.14 8.01
CA ILE A 44 -1.47 14.81 7.68
C ILE A 44 -1.39 16.19 8.33
N ALA A 45 -2.46 16.99 8.22
CA ALA A 45 -2.49 18.34 8.78
C ALA A 45 -2.43 18.34 10.31
N ALA A 46 -3.10 17.39 10.98
CA ALA A 46 -2.97 17.19 12.42
C ALA A 46 -1.55 16.78 12.80
N PHE A 47 -0.95 15.85 12.05
CA PHE A 47 0.41 15.39 12.29
C PHE A 47 1.43 16.52 12.17
N ILE A 48 1.35 17.34 11.12
CA ILE A 48 2.23 18.50 10.93
C ILE A 48 2.12 19.49 12.09
N ARG A 49 0.91 19.72 12.63
CA ARG A 49 0.68 20.69 13.71
C ARG A 49 1.00 20.15 15.11
N GLN A 50 0.80 18.87 15.36
CA GLN A 50 0.74 18.31 16.72
C GLN A 50 1.61 17.06 16.91
N GLY A 51 2.24 16.55 15.85
CA GLY A 51 2.99 15.30 15.86
C GLY A 51 2.14 14.04 16.00
N LYS A 52 0.81 14.14 15.83
CA LYS A 52 -0.15 13.04 16.03
C LYS A 52 -1.27 13.07 14.97
N PRO A 53 -1.83 11.91 14.59
CA PRO A 53 -2.98 11.85 13.68
C PRO A 53 -4.20 12.60 14.25
N SER A 54 -5.13 12.96 13.38
CA SER A 54 -6.40 13.59 13.75
C SER A 54 -7.21 12.70 14.71
N ASN A 55 -7.79 13.30 15.75
CA ASN A 55 -8.76 12.68 16.65
C ASN A 55 -10.22 12.90 16.21
N ALA A 56 -10.44 13.60 15.10
CA ALA A 56 -11.77 13.85 14.54
C ALA A 56 -12.27 12.71 13.62
N ILE A 57 -11.52 11.61 13.54
CA ILE A 57 -11.84 10.41 12.76
C ILE A 57 -11.92 9.26 13.77
N ASP A 58 -13.02 8.50 13.71
CA ASP A 58 -13.39 7.52 14.75
C ASP A 58 -12.50 6.26 14.80
N VAL A 59 -11.48 6.17 13.94
CA VAL A 59 -10.51 5.09 13.94
C VAL A 59 -9.22 5.56 14.60
N GLU A 60 -8.96 5.05 15.80
CA GLU A 60 -7.73 5.35 16.53
C GLU A 60 -6.53 4.69 15.86
N TRP A 61 -5.60 5.48 15.31
CA TRP A 61 -4.34 5.00 14.73
C TRP A 61 -3.19 5.13 15.75
N LYS A 62 -2.73 4.00 16.31
CA LYS A 62 -1.67 4.00 17.33
C LYS A 62 -0.27 4.10 16.69
N PRO A 63 0.69 4.76 17.36
CA PRO A 63 2.08 4.82 16.90
C PRO A 63 2.65 3.42 16.68
N TRP A 64 3.44 3.26 15.63
CA TRP A 64 4.08 1.99 15.35
C TRP A 64 5.15 1.64 16.41
N ASN A 65 5.01 0.45 16.99
CA ASN A 65 6.02 -0.29 17.72
C ASN A 65 5.70 -1.80 17.61
N LYS A 66 6.59 -2.67 18.09
CA LYS A 66 6.39 -4.13 17.97
C LYS A 66 5.06 -4.58 18.57
N THR A 67 4.69 -4.07 19.75
CA THR A 67 3.45 -4.45 20.44
C THR A 67 2.21 -4.02 19.66
N THR A 68 2.13 -2.75 19.24
CA THR A 68 0.97 -2.25 18.48
C THR A 68 0.91 -2.81 17.06
N ALA A 69 2.04 -3.23 16.48
CA ALA A 69 2.07 -3.93 15.20
C ALA A 69 1.48 -5.32 15.33
N THR A 70 1.93 -6.10 16.32
CA THR A 70 1.39 -7.44 16.61
C THR A 70 -0.10 -7.41 16.97
N ASN A 71 -0.56 -6.35 17.64
CA ASN A 71 -1.97 -6.21 18.00
C ASN A 71 -2.86 -5.67 16.86
N GLY A 72 -2.32 -5.40 15.67
CA GLY A 72 -3.08 -4.82 14.56
C GLY A 72 -3.57 -3.39 14.81
N GLU A 73 -2.86 -2.63 15.66
CA GLU A 73 -3.29 -1.30 16.09
C GLU A 73 -2.59 -0.15 15.33
N SER A 74 -1.52 -0.46 14.60
CA SER A 74 -0.63 0.53 13.97
C SER A 74 -0.63 0.53 12.45
N LEU A 75 -1.16 -0.51 11.80
CA LEU A 75 -1.39 -0.51 10.36
C LEU A 75 -2.79 0.03 10.09
N TYR A 76 -2.86 1.12 9.34
CA TYR A 76 -4.09 1.84 9.06
C TYR A 76 -4.35 1.86 7.57
N VAL A 77 -5.52 1.38 7.17
CA VAL A 77 -5.95 1.26 5.79
C VAL A 77 -6.83 2.45 5.42
N PHE A 78 -6.46 3.09 4.32
CA PHE A 78 -7.21 4.15 3.65
C PHE A 78 -7.79 3.57 2.36
N ASP A 79 -9.10 3.33 2.34
CA ASP A 79 -9.82 2.82 1.17
C ASP A 79 -11.10 3.63 0.94
N ALA A 80 -11.77 3.43 -0.19
CA ALA A 80 -13.05 4.06 -0.49
C ALA A 80 -13.91 3.18 -1.38
N ASN A 81 -15.21 3.20 -1.14
CA ASN A 81 -16.18 2.83 -2.16
C ASN A 81 -16.65 4.07 -2.92
N THR A 82 -17.59 3.92 -3.85
CA THR A 82 -18.07 5.05 -4.67
C THR A 82 -18.73 6.18 -3.87
N LYS A 83 -19.17 5.93 -2.63
CA LYS A 83 -19.93 6.88 -1.80
C LYS A 83 -19.20 7.33 -0.55
N ASN A 84 -18.48 6.42 0.09
CA ASN A 84 -17.88 6.65 1.40
C ASN A 84 -16.39 6.32 1.40
N SER A 85 -15.65 7.09 2.19
CA SER A 85 -14.34 6.71 2.74
C SER A 85 -14.51 5.49 3.65
N VAL A 86 -13.57 4.56 3.57
CA VAL A 86 -13.54 3.32 4.35
C VAL A 86 -12.18 3.24 5.03
N LEU A 87 -12.17 3.59 6.31
CA LEU A 87 -10.96 3.63 7.12
C LEU A 87 -11.05 2.54 8.19
N TYR A 88 -10.01 1.75 8.34
CA TYR A 88 -9.97 0.71 9.37
C TYR A 88 -8.53 0.28 9.65
N ARG A 89 -8.33 -0.31 10.83
CA ARG A 89 -7.05 -0.93 11.17
C ARG A 89 -7.07 -2.41 10.82
N THR A 90 -5.91 -2.92 10.49
CA THR A 90 -5.70 -4.34 10.28
C THR A 90 -4.36 -4.75 10.86
N ASP A 91 -4.18 -6.03 11.13
CA ASP A 91 -2.87 -6.62 11.33
C ASP A 91 -2.11 -6.74 10.00
N GLN A 92 -0.81 -6.96 10.09
CA GLN A 92 -0.02 -7.26 8.90
C GLN A 92 -0.44 -8.63 8.35
N ALA A 93 -1.17 -8.61 7.23
CA ALA A 93 -1.77 -9.81 6.65
C ALA A 93 -0.76 -10.85 6.12
N TYR A 94 0.51 -10.47 5.90
CA TYR A 94 1.51 -11.33 5.28
C TYR A 94 2.91 -11.15 5.86
N GLN A 95 3.61 -12.25 6.08
CA GLN A 95 5.05 -12.31 6.27
C GLN A 95 5.75 -12.52 4.93
N THR A 96 7.03 -12.16 4.82
CA THR A 96 7.81 -12.35 3.58
C THR A 96 7.77 -13.78 3.08
N LYS A 97 7.85 -14.77 3.99
CA LYS A 97 7.75 -16.20 3.64
C LYS A 97 6.42 -16.55 2.97
N ASP A 98 5.32 -15.91 3.38
CA ASP A 98 3.99 -16.18 2.85
C ASP A 98 3.91 -15.64 1.41
N ILE A 99 4.55 -14.50 1.16
CA ILE A 99 4.68 -13.92 -0.19
C ILE A 99 5.55 -14.81 -1.09
N ILE A 100 6.67 -15.31 -0.59
CA ILE A 100 7.55 -16.22 -1.33
C ILE A 100 6.80 -17.51 -1.70
N GLU A 101 6.05 -18.11 -0.76
CA GLU A 101 5.25 -19.30 -1.03
C GLU A 101 4.16 -19.05 -2.09
N LEU A 102 3.47 -17.91 -2.00
CA LEU A 102 2.49 -17.50 -3.02
C LEU A 102 3.15 -17.29 -4.39
N MET A 103 4.36 -16.73 -4.43
CA MET A 103 5.11 -16.59 -5.67
C MET A 103 5.51 -17.94 -6.23
N ASP A 104 6.00 -18.89 -5.42
CA ASP A 104 6.38 -20.23 -5.86
C ASP A 104 5.19 -21.00 -6.45
N GLN A 105 4.02 -20.87 -5.84
CA GLN A 105 2.78 -21.51 -6.28
C GLN A 105 2.05 -20.78 -7.43
N ASP A 106 2.56 -19.63 -7.88
CA ASP A 106 2.00 -18.89 -9.01
C ASP A 106 2.58 -19.36 -10.36
N TYR A 107 1.73 -20.03 -11.14
CA TYR A 107 2.04 -20.54 -12.48
C TYR A 107 1.33 -19.76 -13.60
N ARG A 108 0.86 -18.53 -13.33
CA ARG A 108 0.17 -17.69 -14.34
C ARG A 108 1.13 -17.10 -15.37
N LEU A 109 2.42 -17.06 -15.07
CA LEU A 109 3.50 -16.62 -15.97
C LEU A 109 4.25 -17.84 -16.51
N SER A 110 4.90 -17.67 -17.66
CA SER A 110 5.90 -18.64 -18.10
C SER A 110 7.10 -18.64 -17.13
N GLU A 111 7.80 -19.77 -17.01
CA GLU A 111 9.00 -19.86 -16.17
C GLU A 111 10.07 -18.84 -16.60
N GLU A 112 10.21 -18.59 -17.90
CA GLU A 112 11.13 -17.59 -18.44
C GLU A 112 10.76 -16.17 -17.98
N ASP A 113 9.49 -15.78 -18.12
CA ASP A 113 9.02 -14.45 -17.70
C ASP A 113 9.13 -14.29 -16.18
N LYS A 114 8.76 -15.32 -15.42
CA LYS A 114 8.86 -15.32 -13.96
C LYS A 114 10.31 -15.16 -13.50
N SER A 115 11.22 -15.95 -14.07
CA SER A 115 12.66 -15.86 -13.80
C SER A 115 13.19 -14.47 -14.12
N LYS A 116 12.83 -13.91 -15.28
CA LYS A 116 13.24 -12.55 -15.67
C LYS A 116 12.75 -11.48 -14.70
N LEU A 117 11.49 -11.54 -14.27
CA LEU A 117 10.96 -10.58 -13.29
C LEU A 117 11.69 -10.67 -11.96
N ILE A 118 11.88 -11.89 -11.45
CA ILE A 118 12.57 -12.12 -10.17
C ILE A 118 14.00 -11.59 -10.23
N HIS A 119 14.77 -11.99 -11.24
CA HIS A 119 16.21 -11.71 -11.31
C HIS A 119 16.61 -10.38 -11.95
N SER A 120 15.67 -9.64 -12.55
CA SER A 120 15.98 -8.36 -13.21
C SER A 120 15.12 -7.18 -12.75
N VAL A 121 13.96 -7.42 -12.13
CA VAL A 121 13.03 -6.35 -11.73
C VAL A 121 12.92 -6.26 -10.21
N LEU A 122 12.73 -7.41 -9.56
CA LEU A 122 12.48 -7.50 -8.11
C LEU A 122 13.76 -7.58 -7.29
N ASN A 123 14.86 -8.05 -7.87
CA ASN A 123 16.11 -8.26 -7.15
C ASN A 123 16.86 -6.97 -6.80
N GLY A 124 17.77 -7.08 -5.82
CA GLY A 124 18.73 -6.03 -5.48
C GLY A 124 18.08 -4.73 -5.03
N ARG A 125 16.93 -4.80 -4.36
CA ARG A 125 16.31 -3.68 -3.65
C ARG A 125 16.67 -3.82 -2.17
N TRP A 126 16.76 -2.70 -1.47
CA TRP A 126 16.93 -2.66 0.00
C TRP A 126 15.91 -3.47 0.82
N PHE A 127 14.78 -3.88 0.23
CA PHE A 127 13.77 -4.75 0.84
C PHE A 127 13.70 -6.17 0.23
N SER A 128 14.54 -6.51 -0.75
CA SER A 128 14.48 -7.80 -1.45
C SER A 128 15.38 -8.88 -0.85
N GLN A 129 16.14 -8.61 0.22
CA GLN A 129 17.16 -9.56 0.71
C GLN A 129 16.67 -11.00 0.84
N GLN A 130 15.54 -11.23 1.52
CA GLN A 130 14.99 -12.59 1.71
C GLN A 130 14.49 -13.21 0.39
N LEU A 131 14.02 -12.39 -0.55
CA LEU A 131 13.62 -12.82 -1.89
C LEU A 131 14.85 -13.22 -2.71
N ASP A 132 15.91 -12.42 -2.64
CA ASP A 132 17.18 -12.64 -3.34
C ASP A 132 17.88 -13.89 -2.84
N GLU A 133 17.87 -14.11 -1.52
CA GLU A 133 18.37 -15.33 -0.89
C GLU A 133 17.60 -16.57 -1.36
N HIS A 134 16.26 -16.51 -1.38
CA HIS A 134 15.40 -17.62 -1.79
C HIS A 134 15.58 -18.00 -3.27
N TYR A 135 15.60 -17.01 -4.16
CA TYR A 135 15.72 -17.25 -5.60
C TYR A 135 17.17 -17.26 -6.10
N HIS A 136 18.17 -17.06 -5.23
CA HIS A 136 19.58 -16.91 -5.61
C HIS A 136 19.82 -15.78 -6.63
N SER A 137 19.13 -14.65 -6.43
CA SER A 137 19.28 -13.47 -7.29
C SER A 137 20.57 -12.70 -6.95
N PRO A 138 21.23 -12.10 -7.96
CA PRO A 138 22.39 -11.26 -7.71
C PRO A 138 21.97 -10.00 -6.94
N SER A 139 22.75 -9.63 -5.92
CA SER A 139 22.63 -8.32 -5.30
C SER A 139 23.04 -7.24 -6.30
N LEU A 140 22.26 -6.17 -6.37
CA LEU A 140 22.63 -4.95 -7.13
C LEU A 140 23.39 -3.93 -6.25
N TRP A 141 23.69 -4.30 -5.00
CA TRP A 141 24.41 -3.52 -3.99
C TRP A 141 25.53 -4.34 -3.35
#